data_AF-A0A9Q3KXB3-F1
#
_entry.id   AF-A0A9Q3KXB3-F1
#
_cell.length_a   1.000
_cell.length_b   1.000
_cell.length_c   1.000
_cell.angle_alpha   90.00
_cell.angle_beta   90.00
_cell.angle_gamma   90.00
#
_symmetry.space_group_name_H-M   'P 1'
#
loop_
_entity.id
_entity.type
_entity.pdbx_description
1 polymer ?
#
loop_
_entity_poly.entity_id
_entity_poly.type
_entity_poly.pdbx_seq_one_letter_code
_entity_poly.pdbx_strand_id
1 'polypeptide(L)'
;MSNWDQLLVMKLTLLLILKPYPPLLRRPAYPPSPKPREALEILIKELLELGVIRKVGHNEEAEITIQVIVAWHNGEYRMVGDFRALKSYTVPHRYSIPKIQIALTQIFQAVYISTMDALKGFNQNVVTPRVRKYFRIIVPCGVYEYLRITFGIKNAPSHFQRMMNEVFPEKLTEGWFIIYIY
;
A
#
# COMPACT_ATOMS: atom_id res chain seq x y z
N MET A 1 3.54 -23.63 0.35
CA MET A 1 3.89 -22.19 0.38
C MET A 1 5.28 -22.09 0.96
N SER A 2 6.20 -21.47 0.23
CA SER A 2 7.57 -21.26 0.70
C SER A 2 7.58 -20.25 1.87
N ASN A 3 8.65 -20.23 2.68
CA ASN A 3 8.80 -19.26 3.77
C ASN A 3 8.72 -17.80 3.25
N TRP A 4 9.17 -17.58 2.01
CA TRP A 4 9.09 -16.31 1.29
C TRP A 4 7.66 -15.81 1.07
N ASP A 5 6.73 -16.71 0.76
CA ASP A 5 5.33 -16.35 0.52
C ASP A 5 4.64 -15.84 1.79
N GLN A 6 5.11 -16.22 2.97
CA GLN A 6 4.53 -15.78 4.25
C GLN A 6 4.98 -14.37 4.61
N LEU A 7 6.21 -13.99 4.26
CA LEU A 7 6.79 -12.66 4.52
C LEU A 7 6.11 -11.57 3.69
N LEU A 8 5.71 -11.89 2.46
CA LEU A 8 5.06 -10.97 1.53
C LEU A 8 3.59 -10.70 1.85
N VAL A 9 3.01 -11.34 2.87
CA VAL A 9 1.59 -11.22 3.19
C VAL A 9 1.38 -10.22 4.33
N MET A 10 0.75 -9.09 4.00
CA MET A 10 0.35 -8.13 5.04
C MET A 10 -0.92 -8.58 5.74
N LYS A 11 -0.77 -8.78 7.04
CA LYS A 11 -1.89 -8.95 7.98
C LYS A 11 -2.26 -7.57 8.52
N LEU A 12 -3.44 -7.08 8.11
CA LEU A 12 -4.00 -5.86 8.66
C LEU A 12 -4.97 -6.20 9.80
N THR A 13 -4.74 -5.64 10.98
CA THR A 13 -5.69 -5.71 12.09
C THR A 13 -6.52 -4.43 12.10
N LEU A 14 -7.81 -4.57 11.84
CA LEU A 14 -8.77 -3.47 11.95
C LEU A 14 -9.40 -3.51 13.34
N LEU A 15 -9.74 -2.33 13.87
CA LEU A 15 -10.73 -2.20 14.93
C LEU A 15 -12.03 -2.85 14.44
N LEU A 16 -12.88 -3.31 15.37
CA LEU A 16 -14.12 -3.97 14.99
C LEU A 16 -15.00 -3.02 14.15
N ILE A 17 -15.15 -3.29 12.86
CA ILE A 17 -16.05 -2.56 11.95
C ILE A 17 -17.22 -3.48 11.62
N LEU A 18 -18.37 -3.21 12.25
CA LEU A 18 -19.62 -3.97 12.05
C LEU A 18 -20.52 -3.31 11.00
N LYS A 19 -21.45 -4.08 10.44
CA LYS A 19 -22.54 -3.54 9.62
C LYS A 19 -23.58 -2.84 10.54
N PRO A 20 -24.20 -1.73 10.11
CA PRO A 20 -23.91 -1.01 8.88
C PRO A 20 -22.56 -0.29 8.95
N TYR A 21 -21.79 -0.35 7.85
CA TYR A 21 -20.46 0.28 7.81
C TYR A 21 -20.55 1.80 7.93
N PRO A 22 -19.57 2.45 8.61
CA PRO A 22 -19.52 3.90 8.75
C PRO A 22 -19.62 4.62 7.39
N PRO A 23 -20.35 5.74 7.27
CA PRO A 23 -20.48 6.49 6.00
C PRO A 23 -19.13 6.90 5.40
N LEU A 24 -18.11 7.12 6.25
CA LEU A 24 -16.76 7.45 5.82
C LEU A 24 -16.09 6.34 4.99
N LEU A 25 -16.53 5.10 5.13
CA LEU A 25 -16.10 3.94 4.34
C LEU A 25 -17.05 3.62 3.18
N ARG A 26 -18.05 4.46 2.92
CA ARG A 26 -19.07 4.28 1.87
C ARG A 26 -19.11 5.50 0.94
N ARG A 27 -17.95 5.86 0.39
CA ARG A 27 -17.82 7.08 -0.43
C ARG A 27 -18.26 6.82 -1.88
N PRO A 28 -18.91 7.78 -2.56
CA PRO A 28 -19.15 7.69 -3.99
C PRO A 28 -17.86 7.95 -4.80
N ALA A 29 -17.89 7.58 -6.09
CA ALA A 29 -16.84 7.95 -7.03
C ALA A 29 -16.62 9.47 -7.04
N TYR A 30 -15.36 9.90 -7.04
CA TYR A 30 -15.05 11.28 -7.35
C TYR A 30 -15.26 11.50 -8.86
N PRO A 31 -15.91 12.60 -9.29
CA PRO A 31 -16.03 12.91 -10.72
C PRO A 31 -14.77 13.64 -11.22
N PRO A 32 -13.85 12.96 -11.95
CA PRO A 32 -12.68 13.62 -12.54
C PRO A 32 -13.06 14.52 -13.71
N SER A 33 -12.25 15.56 -13.97
CA SER A 33 -12.32 16.32 -15.22
C SER A 33 -11.84 15.47 -16.42
N PRO A 34 -12.09 15.89 -17.67
CA PRO A 34 -11.86 15.04 -18.85
C PRO A 34 -10.43 14.47 -18.96
N LYS A 35 -9.39 15.31 -18.80
CA LYS A 35 -7.99 14.85 -18.89
C LYS A 35 -7.61 13.83 -17.79
N PRO A 36 -7.87 14.09 -16.49
CA PRO A 36 -7.68 13.10 -15.43
C PRO A 36 -8.52 11.83 -15.59
N ARG A 37 -9.68 11.90 -16.27
CA ARG A 37 -10.51 10.73 -16.55
C ARG A 37 -9.83 9.77 -17.52
N GLU A 38 -9.31 10.28 -18.63
CA GLU A 38 -8.56 9.47 -19.60
C GLU A 38 -7.35 8.81 -18.93
N ALA A 39 -6.60 9.60 -18.14
CA ALA A 39 -5.48 9.08 -17.37
C ALA A 39 -5.89 8.00 -16.35
N LEU A 40 -7.05 8.16 -15.70
CA LEU A 40 -7.57 7.17 -14.76
C LEU A 40 -7.83 5.82 -15.45
N GLU A 41 -8.43 5.84 -16.64
CA GLU A 41 -8.75 4.62 -17.39
C GLU A 41 -7.47 3.87 -17.80
N ILE A 42 -6.43 4.60 -18.21
CA ILE A 42 -5.09 4.04 -18.51
C ILE A 42 -4.48 3.41 -17.25
N LEU A 43 -4.43 4.15 -16.14
CA LEU A 43 -3.86 3.67 -14.87
C LEU A 43 -4.59 2.44 -14.34
N ILE A 44 -5.92 2.38 -14.45
CA ILE A 44 -6.71 1.20 -14.05
C ILE A 44 -6.33 0.00 -14.91
N LYS A 45 -6.20 0.16 -16.23
CA LYS A 45 -5.79 -0.91 -17.13
C LYS A 45 -4.41 -1.45 -16.79
N GLU A 46 -3.43 -0.58 -16.58
CA GLU A 46 -2.08 -0.97 -16.17
C GLU A 46 -2.09 -1.75 -14.84
N LEU A 47 -2.86 -1.28 -13.85
CA LEU A 47 -2.95 -1.96 -12.55
C LEU A 47 -3.65 -3.32 -12.63
N LEU A 48 -4.58 -3.49 -13.56
CA LEU A 48 -5.21 -4.79 -13.86
C LEU A 48 -4.21 -5.75 -14.50
N GLU A 49 -3.46 -5.29 -15.51
CA GLU A 49 -2.43 -6.08 -16.20
C GLU A 49 -1.32 -6.52 -15.25
N LEU A 50 -0.92 -5.65 -14.31
CA LEU A 50 0.06 -5.95 -13.27
C LEU A 50 -0.49 -6.84 -12.14
N GLY A 51 -1.79 -7.16 -12.13
CA GLY A 51 -2.43 -7.92 -11.05
C GLY A 51 -2.39 -7.23 -9.69
N VAL A 52 -2.32 -5.88 -9.68
CA VAL A 52 -2.37 -5.05 -8.47
C VAL A 52 -3.81 -4.86 -8.01
N ILE A 53 -4.73 -4.72 -8.96
CA ILE A 53 -6.17 -4.65 -8.70
C ILE A 53 -6.93 -5.74 -9.44
N ARG A 54 -8.14 -6.02 -8.96
CA ARG A 54 -9.15 -6.87 -9.59
C ARG A 54 -10.46 -6.11 -9.68
N LYS A 55 -11.23 -6.30 -10.76
CA LYS A 55 -12.61 -5.81 -10.86
C LYS A 55 -13.52 -6.61 -9.92
N VAL A 56 -14.31 -5.92 -9.11
CA VAL A 56 -15.28 -6.57 -8.22
C VAL A 56 -16.43 -7.13 -9.07
N GLY A 57 -16.79 -8.40 -8.87
CA GLY A 57 -17.84 -9.06 -9.63
C GLY A 57 -19.23 -8.51 -9.30
N HIS A 58 -20.18 -8.67 -10.23
CA HIS A 58 -21.56 -8.22 -10.06
C HIS A 58 -22.26 -8.84 -8.82
N ASN A 59 -21.88 -10.06 -8.46
CA ASN A 59 -22.46 -10.79 -7.33
C ASN A 59 -21.74 -10.52 -5.99
N GLU A 60 -20.71 -9.68 -5.98
CA GLU A 60 -19.99 -9.32 -4.76
C GLU A 60 -20.56 -8.03 -4.15
N GLU A 61 -20.99 -8.07 -2.89
CA GLU A 61 -21.47 -6.87 -2.18
C GLU A 61 -20.36 -5.83 -2.03
N ALA A 62 -20.48 -4.66 -2.66
CA ALA A 62 -19.52 -3.56 -2.58
C ALA A 62 -19.96 -2.46 -1.60
N GLU A 63 -20.22 -2.82 -0.34
CA GLU A 63 -20.67 -1.83 0.66
C GLU A 63 -19.57 -0.86 1.10
N ILE A 64 -18.31 -1.31 1.09
CA ILE A 64 -17.15 -0.48 1.44
C ILE A 64 -16.49 0.01 0.16
N THR A 65 -16.37 1.32 0.04
CA THR A 65 -15.81 2.00 -1.13
C THR A 65 -14.94 3.17 -0.71
N ILE A 66 -13.69 3.13 -1.17
CA ILE A 66 -12.71 4.19 -1.01
C ILE A 66 -12.71 5.03 -2.27
N GLN A 67 -12.84 6.33 -2.09
CA GLN A 67 -12.78 7.28 -3.19
C GLN A 67 -11.34 7.39 -3.71
N VAL A 68 -11.20 7.48 -5.02
CA VAL A 68 -9.92 7.69 -5.70
C VAL A 68 -9.93 9.04 -6.42
N ILE A 69 -8.82 9.75 -6.33
CA ILE A 69 -8.54 10.94 -7.12
C ILE A 69 -7.32 10.69 -8.02
N VAL A 70 -7.25 11.43 -9.12
CA VAL A 70 -6.08 11.46 -9.99
C VAL A 70 -5.36 12.78 -9.78
N ALA A 71 -4.10 12.70 -9.38
CA ALA A 71 -3.25 13.86 -9.15
C ALA A 71 -2.14 13.91 -10.21
N TRP A 72 -1.83 15.11 -10.70
CA TRP A 72 -0.65 15.33 -11.54
C TRP A 72 0.56 15.59 -10.66
N HIS A 73 1.65 14.84 -10.87
CA HIS A 73 2.89 15.02 -10.12
C HIS A 73 4.10 14.54 -10.94
N ASN A 74 5.16 15.35 -10.98
CA ASN A 74 6.42 15.05 -11.69
C ASN A 74 6.24 14.63 -13.15
N GLY A 75 5.32 15.27 -13.87
CA GLY A 75 5.11 14.99 -15.30
C GLY A 75 4.18 13.80 -15.60
N GLU A 76 3.64 13.14 -14.58
CA GLU A 76 2.76 11.99 -14.74
C GLU A 76 1.49 12.10 -13.89
N TYR A 77 0.43 11.40 -14.33
CA TYR A 77 -0.77 11.22 -13.53
C TYR A 77 -0.59 10.04 -12.57
N ARG A 78 -1.01 10.24 -11.32
CA ARG A 78 -0.97 9.22 -10.26
C ARG A 78 -2.35 9.03 -9.67
N MET A 79 -2.71 7.77 -9.49
CA MET A 79 -3.93 7.36 -8.82
C MET A 79 -3.71 7.37 -7.31
N VAL A 80 -4.53 8.13 -6.57
CA VAL A 80 -4.43 8.28 -5.12
C VAL A 80 -5.75 7.90 -4.46
N GLY A 81 -5.73 6.84 -3.64
CA GLY A 81 -6.88 6.44 -2.83
C GLY A 81 -6.96 7.21 -1.51
N ASP A 82 -8.16 7.67 -1.14
CA ASP A 82 -8.40 8.32 0.15
C ASP A 82 -8.57 7.31 1.29
N PHE A 83 -7.44 6.78 1.78
CA PHE A 83 -7.42 5.82 2.88
C PHE A 83 -7.61 6.45 4.27
N ARG A 84 -7.92 7.75 4.40
CA ARG A 84 -8.00 8.43 5.72
C ARG A 84 -8.99 7.75 6.67
N ALA A 85 -10.16 7.38 6.16
CA ALA A 85 -11.17 6.66 6.93
C ALA A 85 -10.66 5.26 7.33
N LEU A 86 -10.07 4.51 6.40
CA LEU A 86 -9.52 3.19 6.72
C LEU A 86 -8.42 3.27 7.80
N LYS A 87 -7.57 4.31 7.73
CA LYS A 87 -6.49 4.53 8.71
C LYS A 87 -6.98 4.78 10.12
N SER A 88 -8.15 5.42 10.32
CA SER A 88 -8.70 5.64 11.66
C SER A 88 -9.19 4.35 12.30
N TYR A 89 -9.72 3.42 11.50
CA TYR A 89 -10.14 2.10 11.95
C TYR A 89 -9.03 1.05 11.96
N THR A 90 -7.79 1.40 11.57
CA THR A 90 -6.66 0.46 11.56
C THR A 90 -5.90 0.53 12.89
N VAL A 91 -5.74 -0.62 13.53
CA VAL A 91 -4.88 -0.75 14.72
C VAL A 91 -3.43 -0.50 14.28
N PRO A 92 -2.73 0.49 14.87
CA PRO A 92 -1.37 0.80 14.49
C PRO A 92 -0.46 -0.39 14.80
N HIS A 93 0.29 -0.85 13.80
CA HIS A 93 1.37 -1.81 14.02
C HIS A 93 2.66 -1.05 14.36
N ARG A 94 3.06 -1.09 15.63
CA ARG A 94 4.27 -0.42 16.09
C ARG A 94 5.48 -1.31 15.85
N TYR A 95 6.04 -1.25 14.65
CA TYR A 95 7.38 -1.78 14.37
C TYR A 95 8.38 -0.63 14.37
N SER A 96 9.53 -0.80 15.04
CA SER A 96 10.55 0.24 15.13
C SER A 96 11.21 0.46 13.78
N ILE A 97 10.99 1.63 13.20
CA ILE A 97 11.72 2.10 12.02
C ILE A 97 12.90 2.91 12.54
N PRO A 98 14.14 2.61 12.11
CA PRO A 98 15.32 3.33 12.57
C PRO A 98 15.21 4.82 12.19
N LYS A 99 15.60 5.69 13.12
CA LYS A 99 15.67 7.13 12.84
C LYS A 99 16.78 7.40 11.83
N ILE A 100 16.59 8.41 10.99
CA ILE A 100 17.60 8.83 10.02
C ILE A 100 18.96 9.12 10.67
N GLN A 101 18.98 9.66 11.89
CA GLN A 101 20.22 9.92 12.63
C GLN A 101 21.04 8.65 12.88
N ILE A 102 20.38 7.54 13.22
CA ILE A 102 21.04 6.24 13.44
C ILE A 102 21.64 5.73 12.13
N ALA A 103 20.87 5.82 11.05
CA ALA A 103 21.32 5.46 9.72
C ALA A 103 22.57 6.27 9.31
N LEU A 104 22.54 7.59 9.51
CA LEU A 104 23.66 8.48 9.17
C LEU A 104 24.92 8.17 9.99
N THR A 105 24.80 7.85 11.28
CA THR A 105 25.95 7.49 12.12
C THR A 105 26.61 6.19 11.65
N GLN A 106 25.83 5.20 11.22
CA GLN A 106 26.37 3.95 10.67
C GLN A 106 27.08 4.16 9.33
N ILE A 107 26.52 5.03 8.47
CA ILE A 107 27.10 5.36 7.16
C ILE A 107 28.36 6.22 7.31
N PHE A 108 28.48 7.03 8.36
CA PHE A 108 29.61 7.95 8.54
C PHE A 108 30.98 7.25 8.54
N GLN A 109 31.03 5.97 8.95
CA GLN A 109 32.26 5.18 8.96
C GLN A 109 32.51 4.42 7.65
N ALA A 110 31.59 4.46 6.69
CA ALA A 110 31.70 3.73 5.44
C ALA A 110 32.60 4.46 4.42
N VAL A 111 33.49 3.71 3.78
CA VAL A 111 34.37 4.21 2.71
C VAL A 111 33.63 4.25 1.37
N TYR A 112 32.72 3.30 1.14
CA TYR A 112 31.90 3.20 -0.07
C TYR A 112 30.44 3.00 0.31
N ILE A 113 29.55 3.71 -0.39
CA ILE A 113 28.10 3.66 -0.17
C ILE A 113 27.43 3.38 -1.50
N SER A 114 26.60 2.34 -1.55
CA SER A 114 25.69 2.09 -2.67
C SER A 114 24.25 2.19 -2.20
N THR A 115 23.39 2.82 -3.00
CA THR A 115 21.96 2.90 -2.74
C THR A 115 21.20 1.99 -3.70
N MET A 116 20.17 1.31 -3.19
CA MET A 116 19.25 0.49 -3.98
C MET A 116 17.83 0.93 -3.66
N ASP A 117 17.02 1.16 -4.68
CA ASP A 117 15.60 1.47 -4.52
C ASP A 117 14.75 0.22 -4.78
N ALA A 118 13.85 -0.08 -3.83
CA ALA A 118 12.91 -1.18 -3.98
C ALA A 118 11.75 -0.71 -4.88
N LEU A 119 11.93 -0.89 -6.19
CA LEU A 119 10.94 -0.45 -7.19
C LEU A 119 9.53 -0.97 -6.83
N LYS A 120 8.61 -0.03 -6.58
CA LYS A 120 7.22 -0.31 -6.20
C LYS A 120 7.13 -1.33 -5.04
N GLY A 121 8.03 -1.25 -4.05
CA GLY A 121 8.18 -2.25 -2.99
C GLY A 121 6.89 -2.59 -2.23
N PHE A 122 5.97 -1.63 -2.06
CA PHE A 122 4.66 -1.92 -1.46
C PHE A 122 3.79 -2.84 -2.32
N ASN A 123 3.76 -2.63 -3.64
CA ASN A 123 2.96 -3.43 -4.56
C ASN A 123 3.46 -4.88 -4.66
N GLN A 124 4.64 -5.20 -4.12
CA GLN A 124 5.11 -6.60 -4.08
C GLN A 124 4.38 -7.43 -3.02
N ASN A 125 3.85 -6.77 -1.98
CA ASN A 125 3.20 -7.44 -0.86
C ASN A 125 1.71 -7.68 -1.12
N VAL A 126 1.24 -8.87 -0.75
CA VAL A 126 -0.13 -9.34 -0.97
C VAL A 126 -1.03 -8.98 0.20
N VAL A 127 -2.24 -8.52 -0.11
CA VAL A 127 -3.31 -8.28 0.86
C VAL A 127 -4.09 -9.58 1.08
N THR A 128 -4.26 -9.96 2.36
CA THR A 128 -5.02 -11.15 2.72
C THR A 128 -6.49 -11.07 2.25
N PRO A 129 -7.09 -12.16 1.74
CA PRO A 129 -8.48 -12.16 1.26
C PRO A 129 -9.48 -11.59 2.26
N ARG A 130 -9.28 -11.86 3.56
CA ARG A 130 -10.13 -11.36 4.66
C ARG A 130 -10.24 -9.84 4.70
N VAL A 131 -9.17 -9.12 4.37
CA VAL A 131 -9.14 -7.66 4.46
C VAL A 131 -9.32 -6.97 3.11
N ARG A 132 -9.23 -7.67 1.97
CA ARG A 132 -9.37 -7.09 0.61
C ARG A 132 -10.63 -6.24 0.43
N LYS A 133 -11.76 -6.66 1.03
CA LYS A 133 -13.02 -5.91 0.99
C LYS A 133 -12.92 -4.48 1.51
N TYR A 134 -11.97 -4.19 2.42
CA TYR A 134 -11.73 -2.85 2.95
C TYR A 134 -10.84 -1.99 2.05
N PHE A 135 -10.20 -2.60 1.05
CA PHE A 135 -9.34 -1.94 0.05
C PHE A 135 -10.06 -1.81 -1.30
N ARG A 136 -11.39 -1.85 -1.27
CA ARG A 136 -12.22 -1.60 -2.45
C ARG A 136 -12.24 -0.12 -2.76
N ILE A 137 -11.98 0.20 -4.01
CA ILE A 137 -11.99 1.53 -4.57
C ILE A 137 -13.15 1.69 -5.53
N ILE A 138 -13.69 2.89 -5.58
CA ILE A 138 -14.73 3.27 -6.52
C ILE A 138 -14.22 4.36 -7.45
N VAL A 139 -14.40 4.12 -8.74
CA VAL A 139 -14.05 5.01 -9.83
C VAL A 139 -15.25 5.10 -10.79
N PRO A 140 -15.35 6.13 -11.64
CA PRO A 140 -16.48 6.26 -12.57
C PRO A 140 -16.71 5.05 -13.48
N CYS A 141 -15.66 4.27 -13.77
CA CYS A 141 -15.74 3.06 -14.60
C CYS A 141 -16.05 1.76 -13.83
N GLY A 142 -16.25 1.82 -12.50
CA GLY A 142 -16.66 0.68 -11.69
C GLY A 142 -15.98 0.58 -10.32
N VAL A 143 -16.16 -0.58 -9.68
CA VAL A 143 -15.55 -0.90 -8.39
C VAL A 143 -14.43 -1.92 -8.59
N TYR A 144 -13.29 -1.65 -7.98
CA TYR A 144 -12.10 -2.51 -8.02
C TYR A 144 -11.60 -2.76 -6.60
N GLU A 145 -10.82 -3.80 -6.39
CA GLU A 145 -10.16 -4.07 -5.11
C GLU A 145 -8.67 -4.32 -5.29
N TYR A 146 -7.87 -3.81 -4.35
CA TYR A 146 -6.45 -4.07 -4.33
C TYR A 146 -6.14 -5.48 -3.84
N LEU A 147 -5.34 -6.20 -4.63
CA LEU A 147 -4.77 -7.49 -4.27
C LEU A 147 -3.42 -7.34 -3.58
N ARG A 148 -2.74 -6.20 -3.79
CA ARG A 148 -1.42 -5.87 -3.28
C ARG A 148 -1.46 -4.58 -2.44
N ILE A 149 -0.50 -4.38 -1.54
CA ILE A 149 -0.47 -3.17 -0.70
C ILE A 149 -0.27 -1.94 -1.58
N THR A 150 -0.96 -0.86 -1.25
CA THR A 150 -0.82 0.43 -1.91
C THR A 150 -0.20 1.46 -0.99
N PHE A 151 0.24 2.57 -1.58
CA PHE A 151 0.56 3.78 -0.83
C PHE A 151 -0.65 4.29 -0.04
N GLY A 152 -0.37 4.95 1.09
CA GLY A 152 -1.39 5.59 1.94
C GLY A 152 -1.95 4.71 3.06
N ILE A 153 -1.54 3.45 3.16
CA ILE A 153 -1.94 2.52 4.22
C ILE A 153 -1.10 2.73 5.48
N LYS A 154 -1.75 2.78 6.64
CA LYS A 154 -1.14 3.11 7.94
C LYS A 154 0.07 2.25 8.30
N ASN A 155 -0.04 0.94 8.09
CA ASN A 155 0.94 -0.04 8.56
C ASN A 155 1.91 -0.50 7.47
N ALA A 156 1.82 0.04 6.24
CA ALA A 156 2.65 -0.39 5.13
C ALA A 156 4.16 -0.20 5.37
N PRO A 157 4.64 0.96 5.87
CA PRO A 157 6.08 1.14 6.18
C PRO A 157 6.57 0.16 7.25
N SER A 158 5.83 0.00 8.34
CA SER A 158 6.20 -0.90 9.43
C SER A 158 6.25 -2.36 9.00
N HIS A 159 5.33 -2.79 8.13
CA HIS A 159 5.34 -4.13 7.55
C HIS A 159 6.54 -4.33 6.63
N PHE A 160 6.83 -3.35 5.76
CA PHE A 160 7.98 -3.42 4.86
C PHE A 160 9.31 -3.45 5.62
N GLN A 161 9.45 -2.63 6.67
CA GLN A 161 10.63 -2.64 7.54
C GLN A 161 10.84 -4.03 8.17
N ARG A 162 9.76 -4.59 8.72
CA ARG A 162 9.81 -5.92 9.33
C ARG A 162 10.21 -7.00 8.32
N MET A 163 9.59 -6.98 7.14
CA MET A 163 9.90 -7.91 6.06
C MET A 163 11.40 -7.84 5.71
N MET A 164 11.92 -6.64 5.46
CA MET A 164 13.33 -6.46 5.12
C MET A 164 14.28 -6.89 6.27
N ASN A 165 13.88 -6.67 7.53
CA ASN A 165 14.63 -7.15 8.69
C ASN A 165 14.67 -8.68 8.79
N GLU A 166 13.58 -9.36 8.42
CA GLU A 166 13.51 -10.83 8.39
C GLU A 166 14.24 -11.44 7.18
N VAL A 167 14.37 -10.70 6.07
CA VAL A 167 15.12 -11.14 4.87
C VAL A 167 16.63 -10.98 5.02
N PHE A 168 17.10 -9.91 5.68
CA PHE A 168 18.53 -9.60 5.82
C PHE A 168 19.04 -9.56 7.28
N PRO A 169 18.68 -10.50 8.16
CA PRO A 169 18.95 -10.38 9.60
C PRO A 169 20.46 -10.30 9.92
N GLU A 170 21.27 -11.15 9.28
CA GLU A 170 22.72 -11.19 9.48
C GLU A 170 23.38 -9.91 8.99
N LYS A 171 23.03 -9.47 7.79
CA LYS A 171 23.62 -8.29 7.15
C LYS A 171 23.25 -6.97 7.81
N LEU A 172 22.09 -6.90 8.47
CA LEU A 172 21.72 -5.77 9.31
C LEU A 172 22.49 -5.77 10.64
N THR A 173 22.69 -6.95 11.24
CA THR A 173 23.42 -7.10 12.51
C THR A 173 24.91 -6.77 12.34
N GLU A 174 25.49 -7.21 11.23
CA GLU A 174 26.87 -6.91 10.82
C GLU A 174 27.05 -5.44 10.34
N GLY A 175 25.96 -4.70 10.13
CA GLY A 175 26.02 -3.30 9.69
C GLY A 175 26.27 -3.08 8.18
N TRP A 176 26.12 -4.11 7.34
CA TRP A 176 26.28 -3.99 5.89
C TRP A 176 25.11 -3.28 5.21
N PHE A 177 23.89 -3.47 5.74
CA PHE A 177 22.70 -2.83 5.19
C PHE A 177 22.07 -1.89 6.20
N ILE A 178 21.44 -0.85 5.66
CA ILE A 178 20.55 0.02 6.40
C ILE A 178 19.29 0.15 5.58
N ILE A 179 18.17 -0.27 6.17
CA ILE A 179 16.86 -0.13 5.54
C ILE A 179 16.29 1.21 5.96
N TYR A 180 16.03 2.04 4.97
CA TYR A 180 15.44 3.37 5.16
C TYR A 180 14.15 3.46 4.35
N ILE A 181 13.07 3.90 4.99
CA ILE A 181 11.75 4.07 4.39
C ILE A 181 11.34 5.53 4.60
N TYR A 182 10.99 6.21 3.50
CA TYR A 182 10.49 7.59 3.48
C TYR A 182 8.96 7.65 3.58
#